data_AF-A0AAU5F9X9-F1
#
_entry.id   AF-A0AAU5F9X9-F1
#
_cell.length_a   1.000
_cell.length_b   1.000
_cell.length_c   1.000
_cell.angle_alpha   90.00
_cell.angle_beta   90.00
_cell.angle_gamma   90.00
#
_symmetry.space_group_name_H-M   'P 1'
#
loop_
_entity.id
_entity.type
_entity.pdbx_description
1 polymer ?
#
loop_
_entity_poly.entity_id
_entity_poly.type
_entity_poly.pdbx_seq_one_letter_code
_entity_poly.pdbx_strand_id
1 'polypeptide(L)' 'MTTPTPSSPSVLRVEKGEAAPEELAAITAVLLARAAAQSAPAPSHGRDTAGWRRLERTPGFRAPHSWQG' A
#
# COMPACT_ATOMS: atom_id res chain seq x y z
N MET A 1 1.33 -27.60 -32.02
CA MET A 1 0.38 -26.47 -32.08
C MET A 1 0.08 -26.08 -30.63
N THR A 2 0.81 -25.12 -30.06
CA THR A 2 0.64 -24.68 -28.66
C THR A 2 -0.15 -23.38 -28.66
N THR A 3 -1.37 -23.44 -28.14
CA THR A 3 -2.26 -22.28 -27.99
C THR A 3 -1.80 -21.43 -26.80
N PRO A 4 -1.63 -20.10 -26.94
CA PRO A 4 -1.42 -19.23 -25.78
C PRO A 4 -2.74 -19.11 -25.00
N THR A 5 -2.71 -19.48 -23.72
CA THR A 5 -3.82 -19.21 -22.78
C THR A 5 -3.99 -17.71 -22.63
N PRO A 6 -5.22 -17.16 -22.74
CA PRO A 6 -5.43 -15.72 -22.58
C PRO A 6 -5.04 -15.30 -21.16
N SER A 7 -3.97 -14.51 -21.04
CA SER A 7 -3.56 -13.88 -19.79
C SER A 7 -4.60 -12.83 -19.44
N SER A 8 -5.49 -13.14 -18.50
CA SER A 8 -6.25 -12.09 -17.82
C SER A 8 -5.25 -11.07 -17.26
N PRO A 9 -5.53 -9.75 -17.33
CA PRO A 9 -4.65 -8.77 -16.74
C PRO A 9 -4.55 -9.05 -15.24
N SER A 10 -3.34 -9.34 -14.76
CA SER A 10 -3.10 -9.54 -13.34
C SER A 10 -3.40 -8.24 -12.60
N VAL A 11 -4.30 -8.29 -11.61
CA VAL A 11 -4.69 -7.13 -10.81
C VAL A 11 -3.56 -6.69 -9.87
N LEU A 12 -2.60 -7.58 -9.60
CA LEU A 12 -1.44 -7.34 -8.76
C LEU A 12 -0.14 -7.59 -9.54
N ARG A 13 0.87 -6.74 -9.33
CA ARG A 13 2.22 -6.89 -9.89
C ARG A 13 3.21 -7.16 -8.77
N VAL A 14 4.02 -8.20 -8.91
CA VAL A 14 5.12 -8.50 -8.00
C VAL A 14 6.39 -7.83 -8.52
N GLU A 15 6.94 -6.87 -7.78
CA GLU A 15 8.16 -6.15 -8.19
C GLU A 15 9.44 -6.92 -7.86
N LYS A 16 9.42 -7.77 -6.83
CA LYS A 16 10.58 -8.54 -6.37
C LYS A 16 10.15 -9.85 -5.71
N GLY A 17 10.87 -10.92 -6.00
CA GLY A 17 10.58 -12.26 -5.49
C GLY A 17 9.47 -12.95 -6.27
N GLU A 18 9.06 -14.12 -5.78
CA GLU A 18 7.91 -14.87 -6.29
C GLU A 18 6.90 -14.99 -5.14
N ALA A 19 5.63 -14.75 -5.43
CA ALA A 19 4.55 -14.90 -4.46
C ALA A 19 3.80 -16.18 -4.78
N ALA A 20 3.53 -16.99 -3.76
CA ALA A 20 2.68 -18.15 -3.92
C ALA A 20 1.24 -17.71 -4.26
N PRO A 21 0.46 -18.55 -4.98
CA PRO A 21 -0.93 -18.25 -5.30
C PRO A 21 -1.78 -17.89 -4.06
N GLU A 22 -1.50 -18.53 -2.93
CA GLU A 22 -2.17 -18.30 -1.65
C GLU A 22 -1.89 -16.91 -1.08
N GLU A 23 -0.67 -16.40 -1.25
CA GLU A 23 -0.29 -15.06 -0.80
C GLU A 23 -0.99 -13.98 -1.62
N LEU A 24 -1.06 -14.16 -2.95
CA LEU A 24 -1.81 -13.26 -3.83
C LEU A 24 -3.31 -13.29 -3.54
N ALA A 25 -3.87 -14.47 -3.26
CA ALA A 25 -5.26 -14.62 -2.86
C ALA A 25 -5.54 -13.91 -1.53
N ALA A 26 -4.65 -14.04 -0.54
CA ALA A 26 -4.77 -13.37 0.75
C ALA A 26 -4.76 -11.84 0.60
N ILE A 27 -3.82 -11.29 -0.16
CA ILE A 27 -3.74 -9.85 -0.44
C ILE A 27 -5.02 -9.37 -1.14
N THR A 28 -5.49 -10.12 -2.15
CA THR A 28 -6.73 -9.79 -2.87
C THR A 28 -7.94 -9.79 -1.93
N ALA A 29 -8.06 -10.80 -1.07
CA ALA A 29 -9.15 -10.90 -0.10
C ALA A 29 -9.15 -9.72 0.88
N VAL A 30 -7.97 -9.30 1.37
CA VAL A 30 -7.84 -8.14 2.25
C VAL A 30 -8.27 -6.85 1.52
N LEU A 31 -7.84 -6.65 0.27
CA LEU A 31 -8.22 -5.48 -0.51
C LEU A 31 -9.74 -5.42 -0.75
N LEU A 32 -10.35 -6.56 -1.10
CA LEU A 32 -11.80 -6.65 -1.27
C LEU A 32 -12.55 -6.40 0.03
N ALA A 33 -12.09 -6.98 1.14
CA ALA A 33 -12.69 -6.74 2.45
C ALA A 33 -12.61 -5.26 2.85
N ARG A 34 -11.49 -4.58 2.58
CA ARG A 34 -11.32 -3.14 2.84
C ARG A 34 -12.23 -2.29 1.95
N ALA A 35 -12.35 -2.64 0.67
CA ALA A 35 -13.25 -1.94 -0.27
C ALA A 35 -14.73 -2.11 0.10
N ALA A 36 -15.11 -3.28 0.61
CA ALA A 36 -16.44 -3.55 1.13
C ALA A 36 -16.70 -2.84 2.46
N ALA A 37 -15.67 -2.74 3.31
CA ALA A 37 -15.75 -2.11 4.63
C ALA A 37 -15.67 -0.57 4.58
N GLN A 38 -16.10 0.08 3.49
CA GLN A 38 -16.16 1.55 3.36
C GLN A 38 -16.71 2.17 4.64
N SER A 39 -15.79 2.68 5.45
CA SER A 39 -16.13 3.36 6.70
C SER A 39 -16.71 4.71 6.32
N ALA A 40 -17.75 5.14 7.04
CA ALA A 40 -18.24 6.50 6.98
C ALA A 40 -17.04 7.47 6.94
N PRO A 41 -17.08 8.53 6.12
CA PRO A 41 -15.94 9.41 5.93
C PRO A 41 -15.42 9.82 7.30
N ALA A 42 -14.24 9.31 7.65
CA ALA A 42 -13.56 9.76 8.86
C ALA A 42 -13.40 11.28 8.73
N PRO A 43 -13.58 12.05 9.82
CA PRO A 43 -13.30 13.48 9.77
C PRO A 43 -11.90 13.62 9.17
N SER A 44 -11.75 14.49 8.17
CA SER A 44 -10.49 14.69 7.47
C SER A 44 -9.45 15.19 8.47
N HIS A 45 -8.72 14.28 9.09
CA HIS A 45 -7.53 14.63 9.84
C HIS A 45 -6.56 15.26 8.83
N GLY A 46 -6.13 16.49 9.13
CA GLY A 46 -5.52 17.39 8.17
C GLY A 46 -4.40 16.77 7.35
N ARG A 47 -4.54 16.88 6.02
CA ARG A 47 -3.58 16.56 4.94
C ARG A 47 -2.55 15.47 5.26
N ASP A 48 -2.75 14.30 4.66
CA ASP A 48 -1.74 13.27 4.34
C ASP A 48 -0.70 13.76 3.31
N THR A 49 -0.38 15.06 3.30
CA THR A 49 0.79 15.53 2.58
C THR A 49 1.97 15.24 3.48
N ALA A 50 2.90 14.39 3.02
CA ALA A 50 4.20 14.26 3.66
C ALA A 50 4.70 15.66 3.97
N GLY A 51 4.80 16.00 5.26
CA GLY A 51 5.20 17.33 5.68
C GLY A 51 6.64 17.51 5.24
N TRP A 52 6.87 18.02 4.03
CA TRP A 52 8.18 18.47 3.58
C TRP A 52 8.53 19.65 4.48
N ARG A 53 9.09 19.32 5.64
CA ARG A 53 9.45 20.31 6.66
C ARG A 53 10.76 20.93 6.22
N ARG A 54 10.84 22.25 6.31
CA ARG A 54 12.10 22.97 6.17
C ARG A 54 13.00 22.51 7.31
N LEU A 55 14.10 21.80 6.97
CA LEU A 55 15.00 21.25 7.97
C LEU A 55 15.58 22.35 8.88
N GLU A 56 15.74 23.58 8.37
CA GLU A 56 16.20 24.73 9.17
C GLU A 56 15.26 25.13 10.34
N ARG A 57 14.02 24.61 10.41
CA ARG A 57 13.04 24.92 11.48
C ARG A 57 12.61 23.71 12.31
N THR A 58 13.23 22.56 12.12
CA THR A 58 12.91 21.33 12.86
C THR A 58 14.10 20.96 13.75
N PRO A 59 13.90 20.50 15.02
CA PRO A 59 14.99 19.97 15.83
C PRO A 59 15.75 18.90 15.03
N GLY A 60 17.07 19.10 14.85
CA GLY A 60 17.88 18.38 13.86
C GLY A 60 18.08 16.88 14.11
N PHE A 61 17.47 16.32 15.15
CA PHE A 61 17.59 14.91 15.47
C PHE A 61 16.22 14.28 15.73
N ARG A 62 15.87 13.28 14.91
CA ARG A 62 14.82 12.30 15.18
C ARG A 62 15.49 10.94 15.38
N ALA A 63 15.01 10.17 16.34
CA ALA A 63 15.58 8.86 16.60
C ALA A 63 15.34 7.93 15.38
N PRO A 64 16.34 7.17 14.91
CA PRO A 64 16.23 6.33 13.71
C PRO A 64 15.10 5.28 13.75
N HIS A 65 14.58 4.98 14.94
CA HIS A 65 13.54 3.98 15.17
C HIS A 65 12.14 4.58 15.38
N SER A 66 11.95 5.89 15.18
CA SER A 66 10.62 6.50 15.23
C SER A 66 9.88 6.25 13.91
N TRP A 67 8.79 5.49 13.97
CA TRP A 67 7.91 5.23 12.81
C TRP A 67 6.70 6.20 12.75
N GLN A 68 6.60 7.13 13.69
CA GLN A 68 5.59 8.18 13.75
C GLN A 68 6.27 9.53 13.41
N GLY A 69 5.77 10.21 12.38
CA GLY A 69 6.34 11.44 11.83
C GLY A 69 5.52 12.69 12.14
#